data_AF-A0A7V3JSP5-F1
#
_entry.id   AF-A0A7V3JSP5-F1
#
_cell.length_a   1.000
_cell.length_b   1.000
_cell.length_c   1.000
_cell.angle_alpha   90.00
_cell.angle_beta   90.00
_cell.angle_gamma   90.00
#
_symmetry.space_group_name_H-M   'P 1'
#
loop_
_entity.id
_entity.type
_entity.pdbx_description
1 polymer ?
#
loop_
_entity_poly.entity_id
_entity_poly.type
_entity_poly.pdbx_seq_one_letter_code
_entity_poly.pdbx_strand_id
1 'polypeptide(L)'
;FFVAGIPHMYAIAAGDVNIGTAIGDAPPIYAAAQELFPLKIIGMPCESTATYYTVAKPEIKSLRDLKGKKVGVMKGSNLELVFLWGLKKYGMSPEDVELVNLETPDIYAALKAGKLDAGCPHPFHAWDLVNKYGYHIIFSGAELDKPPNPVYQKVFDCQVVNEEWAKDHKELILKALAVYYRAVEYWKTHVDEVIDWVLPIQNKYMGMNMSRELFYWWYRGLTQETLEDQLAKWFNRSYPANQWDNYKARAQVLYEWGKISKIPDFEKIIDPTYVYELYNLKTNTLKAISDTEKYLMDKSKEGNDISSAIPYLEAAKEYYNKWNFWKASEQLEKAKAAVKPISIPPATVTQTITVTTGAPGATITKILTELSTVTFTSTIEIIPLSYWIILIIIAIVIAIIAFYIGTKKKTS
;
A
#
# COMPACT_ATOMS: atom_id res chain seq x y z
N PHE A 1 9.74 -3.87 -21.10
CA PHE A 1 8.33 -3.88 -21.55
C PHE A 1 8.14 -5.13 -22.39
N PHE A 2 7.14 -5.96 -22.07
CA PHE A 2 6.83 -7.17 -22.82
C PHE A 2 5.58 -6.93 -23.67
N VAL A 3 5.56 -7.47 -24.89
CA VAL A 3 4.40 -7.34 -25.81
C VAL A 3 3.19 -8.16 -25.36
N ALA A 4 3.40 -9.16 -24.49
CA ALA A 4 2.40 -10.12 -24.05
C ALA A 4 2.83 -10.82 -22.74
N GLY A 5 1.90 -11.55 -22.12
CA GLY A 5 2.15 -12.28 -20.87
C GLY A 5 3.01 -13.55 -21.02
N ILE A 6 2.93 -14.28 -22.13
CA ILE A 6 3.75 -15.50 -22.33
C ILE A 6 5.26 -15.19 -22.37
N PRO A 7 5.75 -14.20 -23.15
CA PRO A 7 7.16 -13.81 -23.10
C PRO A 7 7.62 -13.40 -21.70
N HIS A 8 6.72 -12.82 -20.90
CA HIS A 8 7.00 -12.48 -19.51
C HIS A 8 7.26 -13.74 -18.68
N MET A 9 6.45 -14.79 -18.84
CA MET A 9 6.67 -16.08 -18.16
C MET A 9 8.01 -16.73 -18.54
N TYR A 10 8.41 -16.69 -19.81
CA TYR A 10 9.73 -17.18 -20.22
C TYR A 10 10.88 -16.37 -19.64
N ALA A 11 10.75 -15.04 -19.55
CA ALA A 11 11.76 -14.20 -18.92
C ALA A 11 11.89 -14.48 -17.42
N ILE A 12 10.79 -14.79 -16.73
CA ILE A 12 10.83 -15.22 -15.33
C ILE A 12 11.48 -16.61 -15.20
N ALA A 13 11.13 -17.54 -16.08
CA ALA A 13 11.73 -18.87 -16.12
C ALA A 13 13.26 -18.81 -16.35
N ALA A 14 13.71 -17.90 -17.22
CA ALA A 14 15.12 -17.68 -17.52
C ALA A 14 15.90 -16.93 -16.41
N GLY A 15 15.19 -16.30 -15.46
CA GLY A 15 15.79 -15.48 -14.41
C GLY A 15 16.10 -14.03 -14.81
N ASP A 16 15.73 -13.61 -16.03
CA ASP A 16 15.88 -12.23 -16.52
C ASP A 16 14.92 -11.25 -15.80
N VAL A 17 13.81 -11.77 -15.27
CA VAL A 17 12.82 -11.03 -14.48
C VAL A 17 12.51 -11.82 -13.22
N ASN A 18 12.67 -11.20 -12.04
CA ASN A 18 12.41 -11.89 -10.77
C ASN A 18 10.97 -11.72 -10.27
N ILE A 19 10.35 -10.57 -10.54
CA ILE A 19 8.96 -10.27 -10.15
C ILE A 19 8.21 -9.80 -11.39
N GLY A 20 7.34 -10.67 -11.89
CA GLY A 20 6.37 -10.33 -12.91
C GLY A 20 5.20 -9.56 -12.32
N THR A 21 4.78 -8.49 -12.97
CA THR A 21 3.62 -7.69 -12.60
C THR A 21 2.75 -7.37 -13.82
N ALA A 22 1.47 -7.13 -13.59
CA ALA A 22 0.46 -6.87 -14.63
C ALA A 22 0.44 -7.95 -15.73
N ILE A 23 0.56 -9.22 -15.34
CA ILE A 23 0.47 -10.37 -16.26
C ILE A 23 -0.97 -10.86 -16.25
N GLY A 24 -1.66 -10.95 -17.38
CA GLY A 24 -2.97 -11.62 -17.41
C GLY A 24 -2.90 -13.04 -16.84
N ASP A 25 -3.95 -13.49 -16.17
CA ASP A 25 -4.01 -14.80 -15.51
C ASP A 25 -3.95 -16.04 -16.42
N ALA A 26 -4.23 -15.96 -17.73
CA ALA A 26 -4.02 -17.07 -18.64
C ALA A 26 -2.54 -17.49 -18.78
N PRO A 27 -1.57 -16.59 -19.07
CA PRO A 27 -0.16 -16.93 -19.14
C PRO A 27 0.41 -17.79 -17.99
N PRO A 28 0.19 -17.48 -16.70
CA PRO A 28 0.65 -18.35 -15.61
C PRO A 28 -0.11 -19.69 -15.54
N ILE A 29 -1.37 -19.77 -15.98
CA ILE A 29 -2.07 -21.06 -16.13
C ILE A 29 -1.38 -21.93 -17.17
N TYR A 30 -1.01 -21.37 -18.34
CA TYR A 30 -0.25 -22.09 -19.37
C TYR A 30 1.12 -22.52 -18.87
N ALA A 31 1.87 -21.60 -18.24
CA ALA A 31 3.20 -21.90 -17.69
C ALA A 31 3.12 -23.00 -16.62
N ALA A 32 2.09 -23.00 -15.77
CA ALA A 32 1.87 -24.03 -14.76
C ALA A 32 1.48 -25.37 -15.36
N ALA A 33 0.62 -25.38 -16.38
CA ALA A 33 0.25 -26.62 -17.07
C ALA A 33 1.44 -27.26 -17.79
N GLN A 34 2.38 -26.43 -18.26
CA GLN A 34 3.65 -26.84 -18.89
C GLN A 34 4.76 -27.15 -17.88
N GLU A 35 4.54 -26.88 -16.58
CA GLU A 35 5.57 -26.96 -15.53
C GLU A 35 6.84 -26.18 -15.90
N LEU A 36 6.66 -25.00 -16.51
CA LEU A 36 7.75 -24.22 -17.11
C LEU A 36 8.86 -23.86 -16.10
N PHE A 37 8.47 -23.54 -14.87
CA PHE A 37 9.33 -23.28 -13.71
C PHE A 37 8.49 -23.36 -12.43
N PRO A 38 9.09 -23.39 -11.22
CA PRO A 38 8.33 -23.41 -9.97
C PRO A 38 7.72 -22.01 -9.72
N LEU A 39 6.55 -21.75 -10.30
CA LEU A 39 5.91 -20.43 -10.25
C LEU A 39 5.04 -20.25 -8.99
N LYS A 40 4.97 -18.99 -8.52
CA LYS A 40 3.99 -18.55 -7.51
C LYS A 40 3.25 -17.31 -7.97
N ILE A 41 1.93 -17.34 -7.84
CA ILE A 41 1.05 -16.19 -7.98
C ILE A 41 0.91 -15.57 -6.59
N ILE A 42 1.46 -14.37 -6.43
CA ILE A 42 1.65 -13.73 -5.11
C ILE A 42 0.73 -12.53 -4.87
N GLY A 43 -0.04 -12.13 -5.87
CA GLY A 43 -0.94 -10.98 -5.76
C GLY A 43 -1.68 -10.70 -7.06
N MET A 44 -2.68 -9.83 -6.96
CA MET A 44 -3.62 -9.54 -8.03
C MET A 44 -3.88 -8.03 -8.11
N PRO A 45 -3.23 -7.32 -9.05
CA PRO A 45 -3.31 -5.87 -9.12
C PRO A 45 -4.62 -5.31 -9.69
N CYS A 46 -5.28 -6.02 -10.60
CA CYS A 46 -6.54 -5.56 -11.19
C CYS A 46 -7.40 -6.70 -11.73
N GLU A 47 -8.69 -6.43 -11.84
CA GLU A 47 -9.63 -7.20 -12.64
C GLU A 47 -9.86 -6.47 -13.97
N SER A 48 -9.67 -7.15 -15.10
CA SER A 48 -9.57 -6.51 -16.42
C SER A 48 -10.59 -7.01 -17.46
N THR A 49 -11.56 -7.84 -17.06
CA THR A 49 -12.49 -8.56 -17.97
C THR A 49 -13.22 -7.64 -18.94
N ALA A 50 -13.72 -6.50 -18.46
CA ALA A 50 -14.49 -5.58 -19.30
C ALA A 50 -13.64 -4.82 -20.33
N THR A 51 -12.32 -4.99 -20.33
CA THR A 51 -11.38 -4.37 -21.28
C THR A 51 -11.04 -5.26 -22.47
N TYR A 52 -11.45 -6.53 -22.48
CA TYR A 52 -11.18 -7.44 -23.59
C TYR A 52 -12.33 -7.37 -24.60
N TYR A 53 -11.99 -7.05 -25.85
CA TYR A 53 -12.96 -6.82 -26.92
C TYR A 53 -12.67 -7.70 -28.13
N THR A 54 -13.74 -8.15 -28.78
CA THR A 54 -13.69 -8.69 -30.14
C THR A 54 -14.23 -7.63 -31.09
N VAL A 55 -13.38 -7.18 -32.01
CA VAL A 55 -13.76 -6.23 -33.06
C VAL A 55 -13.90 -6.95 -34.39
N ALA A 56 -14.86 -6.52 -35.20
CA ALA A 56 -15.13 -7.12 -36.51
C ALA A 56 -15.51 -6.08 -37.56
N LYS A 57 -15.43 -6.48 -38.83
CA LYS A 57 -15.90 -5.67 -39.96
C LYS A 57 -17.40 -5.34 -39.82
N PRO A 58 -17.88 -4.23 -40.41
CA PRO A 58 -19.27 -3.77 -40.28
C PRO A 58 -20.32 -4.84 -40.56
N GLU A 59 -20.10 -5.73 -41.52
CA GLU A 59 -21.06 -6.74 -41.95
C GLU A 59 -21.26 -7.89 -40.94
N ILE A 60 -20.34 -8.09 -40.00
CA ILE A 60 -20.39 -9.14 -38.97
C ILE A 60 -21.02 -8.53 -37.72
N LYS A 61 -22.22 -8.94 -37.30
CA LYS A 61 -22.96 -8.24 -36.23
C LYS A 61 -22.84 -8.89 -34.86
N SER A 62 -22.38 -10.13 -34.80
CA SER A 62 -22.32 -10.92 -33.57
C SER A 62 -21.21 -11.97 -33.65
N LEU A 63 -20.89 -12.60 -32.51
CA LEU A 63 -19.98 -13.75 -32.50
C LEU A 63 -20.47 -14.88 -33.40
N ARG A 64 -21.79 -15.10 -33.53
CA ARG A 64 -22.36 -16.16 -34.39
C ARG A 64 -22.05 -15.96 -35.87
N ASP A 65 -21.89 -14.72 -36.31
CA ASP A 65 -21.54 -14.38 -37.68
C ASP A 65 -20.07 -14.68 -38.01
N LEU A 66 -19.26 -15.06 -37.02
CA LEU A 66 -17.85 -15.45 -37.21
C LEU A 66 -17.69 -16.86 -37.78
N LYS A 67 -18.77 -17.64 -37.97
CA LYS A 67 -18.66 -18.99 -38.48
C LYS A 67 -17.94 -19.02 -39.84
N GLY A 68 -16.82 -19.74 -39.92
CA GLY A 68 -15.93 -19.82 -41.08
C GLY A 68 -15.12 -18.55 -41.37
N LYS A 69 -15.10 -17.56 -40.48
CA LYS A 69 -14.37 -16.29 -40.64
C LYS A 69 -12.98 -16.34 -40.04
N LYS A 70 -12.08 -15.50 -40.55
CA LYS A 70 -10.71 -15.35 -40.02
C LYS A 70 -10.68 -14.43 -38.82
N VAL A 71 -10.29 -14.99 -37.67
CA VAL A 71 -10.24 -14.26 -36.40
C VAL A 71 -8.82 -14.23 -35.86
N GLY A 72 -8.25 -13.03 -35.75
CA GLY A 72 -6.92 -12.83 -35.15
C GLY A 72 -6.99 -12.89 -33.62
N VAL A 73 -6.23 -13.80 -33.01
CA VAL A 73 -6.10 -13.93 -31.55
C VAL A 73 -4.64 -14.16 -31.18
N MET A 74 -4.25 -13.72 -29.98
CA MET A 74 -2.94 -14.04 -29.43
C MET A 74 -3.07 -15.26 -28.51
N LYS A 75 -2.56 -16.41 -28.95
CA LYS A 75 -2.67 -17.67 -28.19
C LYS A 75 -2.01 -17.57 -26.82
N GLY A 76 -2.66 -18.18 -25.85
CA GLY A 76 -2.34 -18.22 -24.43
C GLY A 76 -2.34 -16.88 -23.70
N SER A 77 -3.11 -15.93 -24.22
CA SER A 77 -3.39 -14.65 -23.57
C SER A 77 -4.81 -14.58 -23.01
N ASN A 78 -5.08 -13.57 -22.18
CA ASN A 78 -6.45 -13.28 -21.74
C ASN A 78 -7.36 -12.83 -22.89
N LEU A 79 -6.79 -12.29 -23.99
CA LEU A 79 -7.55 -11.98 -25.20
C LEU A 79 -8.11 -13.26 -25.83
N GLU A 80 -7.31 -14.33 -25.91
CA GLU A 80 -7.80 -15.64 -26.35
C GLU A 80 -8.81 -16.17 -25.34
N LEU A 81 -8.48 -16.23 -24.05
CA LEU A 81 -9.37 -16.80 -23.03
C LEU A 81 -10.77 -16.15 -23.01
N VAL A 82 -10.85 -14.82 -23.05
CA VAL A 82 -12.13 -14.10 -23.03
C VAL A 82 -12.89 -14.31 -24.34
N PHE A 83 -12.21 -14.34 -25.49
CA PHE A 83 -12.83 -14.68 -26.76
C PHE A 83 -13.42 -16.10 -26.76
N LEU A 84 -12.67 -17.05 -26.22
CA LEU A 84 -13.08 -18.43 -26.07
C LEU A 84 -14.34 -18.55 -25.19
N TRP A 85 -14.37 -17.87 -24.04
CA TRP A 85 -15.60 -17.79 -23.23
C TRP A 85 -16.77 -17.15 -23.95
N GLY A 86 -16.52 -16.11 -24.76
CA GLY A 86 -17.52 -15.52 -25.64
C GLY A 86 -18.12 -16.57 -26.58
N LEU A 87 -17.29 -17.32 -27.32
CA LEU A 87 -17.78 -18.40 -28.19
C LEU A 87 -18.66 -19.40 -27.42
N LYS A 88 -18.18 -19.88 -26.25
CA LYS A 88 -18.93 -20.83 -25.41
C LYS A 88 -20.28 -20.28 -24.99
N LYS A 89 -20.34 -19.01 -24.54
CA LYS A 89 -21.57 -18.32 -24.13
C LYS A 89 -22.62 -18.31 -25.26
N TYR A 90 -22.20 -18.11 -26.50
CA TYR A 90 -23.11 -18.06 -27.65
C TYR A 90 -23.36 -19.43 -28.31
N GLY A 91 -22.87 -20.51 -27.71
CA GLY A 91 -23.06 -21.89 -28.19
C GLY A 91 -22.16 -22.24 -29.38
N MET A 92 -21.04 -21.56 -29.53
CA MET A 92 -20.03 -21.81 -30.56
C MET A 92 -18.79 -22.47 -29.96
N SER A 93 -17.97 -23.05 -30.83
CA SER A 93 -16.66 -23.58 -30.46
C SER A 93 -15.53 -22.97 -31.29
N PRO A 94 -14.26 -23.14 -30.89
CA PRO A 94 -13.11 -22.65 -31.66
C PRO A 94 -13.04 -23.22 -33.08
N GLU A 95 -13.62 -24.39 -33.32
CA GLU A 95 -13.71 -25.05 -34.62
C GLU A 95 -14.70 -24.38 -35.58
N ASP A 96 -15.61 -23.54 -35.06
CA ASP A 96 -16.51 -22.75 -35.90
C ASP A 96 -15.79 -21.60 -36.62
N VAL A 97 -14.56 -21.23 -36.22
CA VAL A 97 -13.84 -20.06 -36.76
C VAL A 97 -12.42 -20.43 -37.23
N GLU A 98 -11.86 -19.66 -38.17
CA GLU A 98 -10.45 -19.79 -38.58
C GLU A 98 -9.58 -18.92 -37.66
N LEU A 99 -9.05 -19.50 -36.59
CA LEU A 99 -8.16 -18.79 -35.67
C LEU A 99 -6.77 -18.56 -36.27
N VAL A 100 -6.41 -17.28 -36.41
CA VAL A 100 -5.08 -16.84 -36.84
C VAL A 100 -4.29 -16.37 -35.62
N ASN A 101 -3.23 -17.10 -35.27
CA ASN A 101 -2.38 -16.72 -34.14
C ASN A 101 -1.43 -15.58 -34.51
N LEU A 102 -1.60 -14.43 -33.87
CA LEU A 102 -0.77 -13.23 -34.10
C LEU A 102 -0.53 -12.50 -32.77
N GLU A 103 0.58 -11.78 -32.70
CA GLU A 103 0.83 -10.84 -31.61
C GLU A 103 -0.13 -9.65 -31.67
N THR A 104 -0.41 -9.01 -30.53
CA THR A 104 -1.42 -7.94 -30.47
C THR A 104 -1.20 -6.76 -31.44
N PRO A 105 0.04 -6.30 -31.74
CA PRO A 105 0.26 -5.27 -32.76
C PRO A 105 -0.02 -5.77 -34.17
N ASP A 106 0.26 -7.04 -34.46
CA ASP A 106 0.05 -7.66 -35.77
C ASP A 106 -1.44 -7.91 -36.05
N ILE A 107 -2.24 -8.23 -35.03
CA ILE A 107 -3.71 -8.29 -35.16
C ILE A 107 -4.25 -6.94 -35.61
N TYR A 108 -3.82 -5.85 -34.98
CA TYR A 108 -4.23 -4.49 -35.36
C TYR A 108 -3.82 -4.14 -36.80
N ALA A 109 -2.57 -4.44 -37.18
CA ALA A 109 -2.09 -4.20 -38.54
C ALA A 109 -2.85 -5.04 -39.59
N ALA A 110 -3.13 -6.31 -39.29
CA ALA A 110 -3.84 -7.21 -40.19
C ALA A 110 -5.32 -6.83 -40.38
N LEU A 111 -6.00 -6.37 -39.33
CA LEU A 111 -7.35 -5.81 -39.43
C LEU A 111 -7.36 -4.54 -40.29
N LYS A 112 -6.42 -3.62 -40.10
CA LYS A 112 -6.29 -2.43 -40.95
C LYS A 112 -6.04 -2.77 -42.42
N ALA A 113 -5.26 -3.82 -42.67
CA ALA A 113 -4.98 -4.31 -44.01
C ALA A 113 -6.12 -5.16 -44.61
N GLY A 114 -7.23 -5.37 -43.89
CA GLY A 114 -8.38 -6.17 -44.35
C GLY A 114 -8.10 -7.68 -44.44
N LYS A 115 -6.99 -8.15 -43.85
CA LYS A 115 -6.55 -9.56 -43.91
C LYS A 115 -7.29 -10.47 -42.94
N LEU A 116 -7.96 -9.89 -41.96
CA LEU A 116 -8.80 -10.57 -40.98
C LEU A 116 -10.23 -10.05 -41.06
N ASP A 117 -11.19 -10.89 -40.70
CA ASP A 117 -12.61 -10.51 -40.62
C ASP A 117 -12.96 -9.95 -39.22
N ALA A 118 -12.30 -10.49 -38.20
CA ALA A 118 -12.39 -10.04 -36.82
C ALA A 118 -11.07 -10.27 -36.07
N GLY A 119 -10.96 -9.73 -34.87
CA GLY A 119 -9.84 -10.04 -33.99
C GLY A 119 -10.01 -9.50 -32.57
N CYS A 120 -9.10 -9.94 -31.70
CA CYS A 120 -9.02 -9.55 -30.30
C CYS A 120 -7.72 -8.78 -30.05
N PRO A 121 -7.62 -7.52 -30.51
CA PRO A 121 -6.43 -6.71 -30.32
C PRO A 121 -6.37 -6.11 -28.91
N HIS A 122 -5.25 -5.45 -28.58
CA HIS A 122 -5.15 -4.66 -27.36
C HIS A 122 -6.31 -3.63 -27.26
N PRO A 123 -6.88 -3.34 -26.07
CA PRO A 123 -8.01 -2.42 -25.90
C PRO A 123 -7.87 -1.07 -26.62
N PHE A 124 -6.70 -0.43 -26.52
CA PHE A 124 -6.44 0.82 -27.23
C PHE A 124 -6.45 0.69 -28.76
N HIS A 125 -5.96 -0.42 -29.30
CA HIS A 125 -6.06 -0.73 -30.73
C HIS A 125 -7.50 -1.02 -31.17
N ALA A 126 -8.30 -1.70 -30.32
CA ALA A 126 -9.72 -1.90 -30.57
C ALA A 126 -10.45 -0.56 -30.72
N TRP A 127 -10.20 0.38 -29.82
CA TRP A 127 -10.78 1.73 -29.91
C TRP A 127 -10.39 2.45 -31.21
N ASP A 128 -9.12 2.41 -31.59
CA ASP A 128 -8.65 3.07 -32.81
C ASP A 128 -9.28 2.45 -34.07
N LEU A 129 -9.42 1.12 -34.13
CA LEU A 129 -10.11 0.41 -35.19
C LEU A 129 -11.57 0.84 -35.32
N VAL A 130 -12.27 0.97 -34.20
CA VAL A 130 -13.68 1.38 -34.17
C VAL A 130 -13.84 2.82 -34.65
N ASN A 131 -13.01 3.72 -34.15
CA ASN A 131 -13.19 5.15 -34.41
C ASN A 131 -12.61 5.63 -35.75
N LYS A 132 -11.66 4.91 -36.35
CA LYS A 132 -10.95 5.36 -37.57
C LYS A 132 -11.05 4.42 -38.76
N TYR A 133 -11.37 3.15 -38.54
CA TYR A 133 -11.32 2.12 -39.59
C TYR A 133 -12.67 1.43 -39.84
N GLY A 134 -13.75 1.93 -39.25
CA GLY A 134 -15.11 1.43 -39.48
C GLY A 134 -15.38 0.05 -38.87
N TYR A 135 -14.49 -0.47 -38.04
CA TYR A 135 -14.78 -1.68 -37.26
C TYR A 135 -15.82 -1.38 -36.16
N HIS A 136 -16.40 -2.41 -35.58
CA HIS A 136 -17.22 -2.27 -34.36
C HIS A 136 -16.91 -3.40 -33.37
N ILE A 137 -17.34 -3.22 -32.12
CA ILE A 137 -17.23 -4.25 -31.09
C ILE A 137 -18.45 -5.17 -31.23
N ILE A 138 -18.21 -6.46 -31.45
CA ILE A 138 -19.26 -7.50 -31.52
C ILE A 138 -19.35 -8.34 -30.24
N PHE A 139 -18.37 -8.18 -29.35
CA PHE A 139 -18.33 -8.79 -28.03
C PHE A 139 -17.39 -8.03 -27.10
N SER A 140 -17.81 -7.84 -25.86
CA SER A 140 -16.99 -7.41 -24.74
C SER A 140 -16.99 -8.46 -23.64
N GLY A 141 -15.88 -8.63 -22.93
CA GLY A 141 -15.85 -9.44 -21.70
C GLY A 141 -16.86 -8.98 -20.64
N ALA A 142 -17.36 -7.73 -20.71
CA ALA A 142 -18.45 -7.25 -19.86
C ALA A 142 -19.80 -7.98 -20.11
N GLU A 143 -19.95 -8.64 -21.26
CA GLU A 143 -21.13 -9.43 -21.61
C GLU A 143 -21.09 -10.85 -21.04
N LEU A 144 -19.94 -11.30 -20.52
CA LEU A 144 -19.86 -12.58 -19.82
C LEU A 144 -20.83 -12.60 -18.66
N ASP A 145 -21.50 -13.74 -18.49
CA ASP A 145 -22.53 -13.85 -17.46
C ASP A 145 -21.92 -13.54 -16.10
N LYS A 146 -22.63 -12.76 -15.28
CA LYS A 146 -22.38 -12.74 -13.84
C LYS A 146 -22.79 -14.12 -13.34
N PRO A 147 -21.85 -15.00 -13.06
CA PRO A 147 -22.16 -16.40 -12.83
C PRO A 147 -22.61 -16.62 -11.38
N PRO A 148 -23.23 -17.77 -11.08
CA PRO A 148 -23.55 -18.13 -9.72
C PRO A 148 -22.27 -18.28 -8.87
N ASN A 149 -22.40 -17.96 -7.58
CA ASN A 149 -21.37 -18.26 -6.57
C ASN A 149 -21.02 -19.77 -6.65
N PRO A 150 -19.74 -20.19 -6.76
CA PRO A 150 -18.50 -19.44 -6.49
C PRO A 150 -17.57 -19.12 -7.66
N VAL A 151 -17.96 -19.35 -8.92
CA VAL A 151 -17.04 -19.16 -10.05
C VAL A 151 -17.40 -17.90 -10.80
N TYR A 152 -16.59 -16.83 -10.75
CA TYR A 152 -16.72 -15.67 -11.63
C TYR A 152 -16.00 -15.87 -12.98
N GLN A 153 -16.65 -15.65 -14.13
CA GLN A 153 -16.00 -15.61 -15.45
C GLN A 153 -15.23 -14.29 -15.61
N LYS A 154 -14.41 -13.98 -14.61
CA LYS A 154 -13.56 -12.79 -14.57
C LYS A 154 -12.14 -13.19 -14.90
N VAL A 155 -11.43 -12.28 -15.55
CA VAL A 155 -9.98 -12.36 -15.74
C VAL A 155 -9.32 -11.26 -14.93
N PHE A 156 -8.18 -11.62 -14.37
CA PHE A 156 -7.39 -10.74 -13.54
C PHE A 156 -5.98 -10.65 -14.09
N ASP A 157 -5.34 -9.54 -13.79
CA ASP A 157 -3.90 -9.47 -13.90
C ASP A 157 -3.30 -9.97 -12.58
N CYS A 158 -2.10 -10.51 -12.64
CA CYS A 158 -1.44 -11.16 -11.52
C CYS A 158 0.02 -10.70 -11.38
N GLN A 159 0.55 -10.93 -10.19
CA GLN A 159 1.96 -10.80 -9.87
C GLN A 159 2.52 -12.20 -9.66
N VAL A 160 3.63 -12.49 -10.33
CA VAL A 160 4.21 -13.83 -10.41
C VAL A 160 5.69 -13.78 -10.07
N VAL A 161 6.16 -14.77 -9.32
CA VAL A 161 7.58 -14.96 -9.01
C VAL A 161 8.00 -16.40 -9.27
N ASN A 162 9.30 -16.61 -9.40
CA ASN A 162 9.90 -17.94 -9.28
C ASN A 162 10.07 -18.28 -7.79
N GLU A 163 9.50 -19.39 -7.33
CA GLU A 163 9.52 -19.87 -5.94
C GLU A 163 10.94 -20.03 -5.40
N GLU A 164 11.86 -20.58 -6.19
CA GLU A 164 13.25 -20.80 -5.75
C GLU A 164 13.94 -19.48 -5.45
N TRP A 165 13.74 -18.47 -6.31
CA TRP A 165 14.27 -17.13 -6.06
C TRP A 165 13.56 -16.46 -4.87
N ALA A 166 12.24 -16.64 -4.75
CA ALA A 166 11.44 -15.96 -3.76
C ALA A 166 11.79 -16.33 -2.31
N LYS A 167 12.26 -17.57 -2.07
CA LYS A 167 12.69 -18.06 -0.73
C LYS A 167 13.70 -17.13 -0.06
N ASP A 168 14.66 -16.62 -0.83
CA ASP A 168 15.75 -15.77 -0.31
C ASP A 168 15.47 -14.27 -0.44
N HIS A 169 14.37 -13.89 -1.11
CA HIS A 169 14.09 -12.48 -1.48
C HIS A 169 12.74 -11.97 -0.97
N LYS A 170 12.18 -12.62 0.05
CA LYS A 170 10.87 -12.29 0.61
C LYS A 170 10.70 -10.82 1.00
N GLU A 171 11.67 -10.23 1.69
CA GLU A 171 11.59 -8.81 2.08
C GLU A 171 11.57 -7.87 0.86
N LEU A 172 12.33 -8.21 -0.19
CA LEU A 172 12.34 -7.45 -1.45
C LEU A 172 10.99 -7.53 -2.16
N ILE A 173 10.38 -8.72 -2.19
CA ILE A 173 9.03 -8.92 -2.73
C ILE A 173 8.03 -8.06 -1.97
N LEU A 174 8.04 -8.10 -0.63
CA LEU A 174 7.13 -7.28 0.19
C LEU A 174 7.32 -5.78 -0.07
N LYS A 175 8.56 -5.30 -0.23
CA LYS A 175 8.85 -3.90 -0.58
C LYS A 175 8.31 -3.53 -1.97
N ALA A 176 8.50 -4.42 -2.96
CA ALA A 176 7.98 -4.20 -4.31
C ALA A 176 6.44 -4.14 -4.32
N LEU A 177 5.78 -5.07 -3.62
CA LEU A 177 4.33 -5.06 -3.45
C LEU A 177 3.85 -3.81 -2.68
N ALA A 178 4.59 -3.35 -1.67
CA ALA A 178 4.25 -2.13 -0.93
C ALA A 178 4.23 -0.91 -1.86
N VAL A 179 5.24 -0.75 -2.71
CA VAL A 179 5.28 0.32 -3.73
C VAL A 179 4.13 0.18 -4.71
N TYR A 180 3.87 -1.05 -5.17
CA TYR A 180 2.82 -1.31 -6.16
C TYR A 180 1.43 -0.96 -5.62
N TYR A 181 1.06 -1.50 -4.45
CA TYR A 181 -0.28 -1.28 -3.89
C TYR A 181 -0.48 0.15 -3.38
N ARG A 182 0.59 0.83 -2.93
CA ARG A 182 0.55 2.27 -2.71
C ARG A 182 0.24 3.03 -4.00
N ALA A 183 0.87 2.66 -5.12
CA ALA A 183 0.59 3.27 -6.41
C ALA A 183 -0.85 3.00 -6.88
N VAL A 184 -1.38 1.79 -6.62
CA VAL A 184 -2.79 1.47 -6.88
C VAL A 184 -3.74 2.35 -6.07
N GLU A 185 -3.50 2.52 -4.77
CA GLU A 185 -4.32 3.40 -3.92
C GLU A 185 -4.25 4.87 -4.38
N TYR A 186 -3.06 5.33 -4.76
CA TYR A 186 -2.88 6.66 -5.33
C TYR A 186 -3.66 6.83 -6.62
N TRP A 187 -3.54 5.87 -7.55
CA TRP A 187 -4.22 5.92 -8.84
C TRP A 187 -5.75 5.96 -8.69
N LYS A 188 -6.32 5.16 -7.77
CA LYS A 188 -7.77 5.17 -7.50
C LYS A 188 -8.29 6.55 -7.07
N THR A 189 -7.46 7.37 -6.43
CA THR A 189 -7.84 8.67 -5.85
C THR A 189 -7.34 9.88 -6.65
N HIS A 190 -6.40 9.69 -7.58
CA HIS A 190 -5.73 10.75 -8.35
C HIS A 190 -5.70 10.40 -9.85
N VAL A 191 -6.83 9.93 -10.39
CA VAL A 191 -6.91 9.37 -11.75
C VAL A 191 -6.38 10.33 -12.81
N ASP A 192 -6.81 11.59 -12.77
CA ASP A 192 -6.41 12.61 -13.73
C ASP A 192 -4.88 12.80 -13.78
N GLU A 193 -4.27 13.01 -12.62
CA GLU A 193 -2.83 13.22 -12.50
C GLU A 193 -2.02 12.00 -12.98
N VAL A 194 -2.46 10.79 -12.62
CA VAL A 194 -1.82 9.56 -13.10
C VAL A 194 -1.93 9.41 -14.61
N ILE A 195 -3.08 9.78 -15.21
CA ILE A 195 -3.22 9.77 -16.66
C ILE A 195 -2.24 10.76 -17.32
N ASP A 196 -2.04 11.94 -16.75
CA ASP A 196 -1.07 12.92 -17.26
C ASP A 196 0.37 12.36 -17.27
N TRP A 197 0.73 11.55 -16.27
CA TRP A 197 2.04 10.90 -16.20
C TRP A 197 2.18 9.73 -17.17
N VAL A 198 1.16 8.86 -17.24
CA VAL A 198 1.25 7.57 -17.93
C VAL A 198 0.97 7.70 -19.43
N LEU A 199 0.08 8.61 -19.84
CA LEU A 199 -0.35 8.72 -21.24
C LEU A 199 0.80 8.96 -22.23
N PRO A 200 1.77 9.87 -21.99
CA PRO A 200 2.91 10.06 -22.89
C PRO A 200 3.78 8.81 -23.00
N ILE A 201 3.97 8.10 -21.88
CA ILE A 201 4.75 6.86 -21.81
C ILE A 201 4.07 5.76 -22.63
N GLN A 202 2.76 5.59 -22.42
CA GLN A 202 1.97 4.59 -23.12
C GLN A 202 1.93 4.87 -24.63
N ASN A 203 1.71 6.12 -25.03
CA ASN A 203 1.76 6.54 -26.44
C ASN A 203 3.09 6.21 -27.10
N LYS A 204 4.21 6.48 -26.42
CA LYS A 204 5.55 6.15 -26.90
C LYS A 204 5.72 4.63 -27.12
N TYR A 205 5.34 3.81 -26.15
CA TYR A 205 5.53 2.35 -26.25
C TYR A 205 4.60 1.68 -27.24
N MET A 206 3.38 2.20 -27.39
CA MET A 206 2.41 1.64 -28.32
C MET A 206 2.54 2.19 -29.74
N GLY A 207 3.35 3.23 -29.95
CA GLY A 207 3.38 3.94 -31.23
C GLY A 207 2.02 4.56 -31.59
N MET A 208 1.26 4.97 -30.57
CA MET A 208 -0.08 5.53 -30.70
C MET A 208 -0.11 7.00 -30.24
N ASN A 209 -1.16 7.71 -30.63
CA ASN A 209 -1.49 9.03 -30.09
C ASN A 209 -2.89 8.99 -29.46
N MET A 210 -2.99 8.33 -28.31
CA MET A 210 -4.22 8.18 -27.56
C MET A 210 -4.62 9.49 -26.89
N SER A 211 -5.93 9.76 -26.86
CA SER A 211 -6.50 10.87 -26.10
C SER A 211 -6.68 10.50 -24.63
N ARG A 212 -6.82 11.51 -23.78
CA ARG A 212 -7.20 11.33 -22.37
C ARG A 212 -8.53 10.57 -22.24
N GLU A 213 -9.48 10.88 -23.13
CA GLU A 213 -10.80 10.23 -23.17
C GLU A 213 -10.70 8.73 -23.41
N LEU A 214 -9.89 8.30 -24.39
CA LEU A 214 -9.62 6.89 -24.65
C LEU A 214 -9.01 6.21 -23.42
N PHE A 215 -8.01 6.85 -22.81
CA PHE A 215 -7.39 6.28 -21.61
C PHE A 215 -8.39 6.15 -20.45
N TYR A 216 -9.26 7.16 -20.26
CA TYR A 216 -10.34 7.13 -19.29
C TYR A 216 -11.35 6.01 -19.54
N TRP A 217 -11.72 5.79 -20.80
CA TRP A 217 -12.62 4.71 -21.19
C TRP A 217 -12.05 3.35 -20.82
N TRP A 218 -10.78 3.10 -21.16
CA TRP A 218 -10.08 1.88 -20.77
C TRP A 218 -9.97 1.73 -19.24
N TYR A 219 -9.58 2.81 -18.55
CA TYR A 219 -9.44 2.82 -17.10
C TYR A 219 -10.73 2.43 -16.38
N ARG A 220 -11.89 2.92 -16.85
CA ARG A 220 -13.21 2.58 -16.29
C ARG A 220 -13.62 1.12 -16.49
N GLY A 221 -12.99 0.41 -17.44
CA GLY A 221 -13.18 -1.03 -17.63
C GLY A 221 -12.33 -1.90 -16.69
N LEU A 222 -11.43 -1.29 -15.92
CA LEU A 222 -10.60 -1.98 -14.92
C LEU A 222 -11.18 -1.79 -13.52
N THR A 223 -11.11 -2.84 -12.71
CA THR A 223 -11.22 -2.69 -11.24
C THR A 223 -9.81 -2.74 -10.66
N GLN A 224 -9.33 -1.62 -10.10
CA GLN A 224 -8.05 -1.59 -9.40
C GLN A 224 -8.20 -2.22 -8.01
N GLU A 225 -7.44 -3.29 -7.76
CA GLU A 225 -7.51 -4.09 -6.54
C GLU A 225 -6.57 -3.52 -5.48
N THR A 226 -7.10 -2.99 -4.38
CA THR A 226 -6.24 -2.58 -3.25
C THR A 226 -5.70 -3.80 -2.51
N LEU A 227 -4.83 -3.54 -1.53
CA LEU A 227 -4.36 -4.56 -0.63
C LEU A 227 -5.52 -5.21 0.16
N GLU A 228 -6.49 -4.40 0.57
CA GLU A 228 -7.68 -4.83 1.32
C GLU A 228 -8.67 -5.62 0.43
N ASP A 229 -8.91 -5.15 -0.81
CA ASP A 229 -9.83 -5.82 -1.75
C ASP A 229 -9.45 -7.29 -1.98
N GLN A 230 -8.14 -7.55 -1.97
CA GLN A 230 -7.58 -8.89 -2.15
C GLN A 230 -7.83 -9.83 -0.99
N LEU A 231 -7.97 -9.35 0.24
CA LEU A 231 -8.14 -10.22 1.41
C LEU A 231 -9.41 -11.08 1.28
N ALA A 232 -10.52 -10.47 0.87
CA ALA A 232 -11.76 -11.22 0.63
C ALA A 232 -11.58 -12.24 -0.51
N LYS A 233 -10.84 -11.89 -1.57
CA LYS A 233 -10.65 -12.73 -2.76
C LYS A 233 -9.71 -13.92 -2.53
N TRP A 234 -8.73 -13.79 -1.64
CA TRP A 234 -7.80 -14.87 -1.32
C TRP A 234 -8.25 -15.73 -0.13
N PHE A 235 -8.87 -15.13 0.89
CA PHE A 235 -9.09 -15.80 2.17
C PHE A 235 -10.55 -16.12 2.48
N ASN A 236 -11.53 -15.55 1.77
CA ASN A 236 -12.93 -15.94 1.90
C ASN A 236 -13.34 -16.85 0.73
N ARG A 237 -13.28 -18.18 0.95
CA ARG A 237 -13.67 -19.18 -0.07
C ARG A 237 -15.15 -19.09 -0.49
N SER A 238 -16.01 -18.53 0.36
CA SER A 238 -17.42 -18.28 0.04
C SER A 238 -17.63 -16.99 -0.77
N TYR A 239 -16.59 -16.18 -0.95
CA TYR A 239 -16.66 -14.98 -1.77
C TYR A 239 -16.81 -15.38 -3.24
N PRO A 240 -17.78 -14.84 -3.99
CA PRO A 240 -18.00 -15.28 -5.35
C PRO A 240 -16.84 -15.01 -6.33
N ALA A 241 -16.00 -14.00 -6.06
CA ALA A 241 -14.79 -13.74 -6.82
C ALA A 241 -13.52 -14.30 -6.13
N ASN A 242 -13.67 -15.37 -5.33
CA ASN A 242 -12.53 -16.03 -4.71
C ASN A 242 -11.60 -16.58 -5.80
N GLN A 243 -10.31 -16.36 -5.67
CA GLN A 243 -9.40 -16.63 -6.78
C GLN A 243 -9.17 -18.11 -7.02
N TRP A 244 -9.26 -18.95 -6.00
CA TRP A 244 -9.02 -20.38 -6.12
C TRP A 244 -9.97 -21.05 -7.12
N ASP A 245 -11.27 -20.79 -6.99
CA ASP A 245 -12.28 -21.36 -7.88
C ASP A 245 -12.27 -20.69 -9.25
N ASN A 246 -12.02 -19.38 -9.27
CA ASN A 246 -11.95 -18.59 -10.49
C ASN A 246 -10.77 -19.04 -11.39
N TYR A 247 -9.59 -19.30 -10.81
CA TYR A 247 -8.44 -19.86 -11.54
C TYR A 247 -8.72 -21.26 -12.08
N LYS A 248 -9.34 -22.14 -11.27
CA LYS A 248 -9.76 -23.48 -11.70
C LYS A 248 -10.73 -23.41 -12.88
N ALA A 249 -11.71 -22.52 -12.83
CA ALA A 249 -12.69 -22.37 -13.92
C ALA A 249 -12.08 -21.85 -15.22
N ARG A 250 -11.13 -20.91 -15.14
CA ARG A 250 -10.34 -20.46 -16.30
C ARG A 250 -9.56 -21.63 -16.93
N ALA A 251 -8.84 -22.37 -16.10
CA ALA A 251 -8.09 -23.54 -16.56
C ALA A 251 -8.99 -24.63 -17.13
N GLN A 252 -10.18 -24.83 -16.57
CA GLN A 252 -11.15 -25.82 -17.04
C GLN A 252 -11.55 -25.57 -18.50
N VAL A 253 -11.82 -24.31 -18.90
CA VAL A 253 -12.16 -24.01 -20.30
C VAL A 253 -10.98 -24.21 -21.23
N LEU A 254 -9.78 -23.80 -20.81
CA LEU A 254 -8.57 -24.05 -21.58
C LEU A 254 -8.31 -25.55 -21.76
N TYR A 255 -8.58 -26.35 -20.72
CA TYR A 255 -8.42 -27.80 -20.76
C TYR A 255 -9.46 -28.49 -21.65
N GLU A 256 -10.74 -28.14 -21.50
CA GLU A 256 -11.85 -28.66 -22.32
C GLU A 256 -11.60 -28.48 -23.82
N TRP A 257 -10.94 -27.39 -24.20
CA TRP A 257 -10.67 -27.05 -25.59
C TRP A 257 -9.24 -27.38 -26.03
N GLY A 258 -8.56 -28.25 -25.27
CA GLY A 258 -7.24 -28.79 -25.61
C GLY A 258 -6.13 -27.74 -25.69
N LYS A 259 -6.30 -26.58 -25.06
CA LYS A 259 -5.29 -25.51 -25.03
C LYS A 259 -4.21 -25.78 -24.00
N ILE A 260 -4.56 -26.45 -22.90
CA ILE A 260 -3.62 -26.97 -21.90
C ILE A 260 -3.80 -28.47 -21.75
N SER A 261 -2.71 -29.19 -21.45
CA SER A 261 -2.72 -30.65 -21.32
C SER A 261 -3.23 -31.15 -19.96
N LYS A 262 -3.26 -30.28 -18.95
CA LYS A 262 -3.75 -30.57 -17.60
C LYS A 262 -4.16 -29.29 -16.87
N ILE A 263 -5.06 -29.43 -15.91
CA ILE A 263 -5.43 -28.34 -14.99
C ILE A 263 -4.36 -28.24 -13.90
N PRO A 264 -3.73 -27.06 -13.69
CA PRO A 264 -2.75 -26.88 -12.63
C PRO A 264 -3.31 -27.10 -11.23
N ASP A 265 -2.45 -27.57 -10.32
CA ASP A 265 -2.76 -27.62 -8.89
C ASP A 265 -2.64 -26.23 -8.27
N PHE A 266 -3.74 -25.48 -8.27
CA PHE A 266 -3.78 -24.10 -7.78
C PHE A 266 -3.44 -23.97 -6.29
N GLU A 267 -3.63 -25.02 -5.47
CA GLU A 267 -3.22 -25.02 -4.06
C GLU A 267 -1.69 -24.98 -3.91
N LYS A 268 -0.93 -25.33 -4.96
CA LYS A 268 0.54 -25.25 -4.97
C LYS A 268 1.10 -23.98 -5.59
N ILE A 269 0.37 -23.35 -6.51
CA ILE A 269 0.90 -22.20 -7.28
C ILE A 269 0.37 -20.86 -6.79
N ILE A 270 -0.75 -20.80 -6.06
CA ILE A 270 -1.25 -19.56 -5.46
C ILE A 270 -0.66 -19.41 -4.06
N ASP A 271 -0.02 -18.28 -3.79
CA ASP A 271 0.57 -17.96 -2.49
C ASP A 271 0.15 -16.54 -2.03
N PRO A 272 -0.99 -16.42 -1.34
CA PRO A 272 -1.47 -15.14 -0.88
C PRO A 272 -0.77 -14.67 0.41
N THR A 273 0.22 -15.41 0.92
CA THR A 273 0.90 -15.07 2.18
C THR A 273 1.64 -13.74 2.07
N TYR A 274 2.20 -13.41 0.90
CA TYR A 274 2.84 -12.12 0.66
C TYR A 274 1.87 -10.92 0.82
N VAL A 275 0.66 -11.03 0.27
CA VAL A 275 -0.40 -10.01 0.43
C VAL A 275 -0.80 -9.89 1.90
N TYR A 276 -1.00 -11.02 2.57
CA TYR A 276 -1.39 -11.04 3.98
C TYR A 276 -0.31 -10.47 4.90
N GLU A 277 0.96 -10.80 4.66
CA GLU A 277 2.07 -10.27 5.43
C GLU A 277 2.27 -8.78 5.20
N LEU A 278 2.14 -8.30 3.96
CA LEU A 278 2.17 -6.88 3.67
C LEU A 278 1.02 -6.13 4.38
N TYR A 279 -0.18 -6.71 4.39
CA TYR A 279 -1.32 -6.17 5.13
C TYR A 279 -1.03 -6.10 6.63
N ASN A 280 -0.47 -7.17 7.21
CA ASN A 280 -0.08 -7.18 8.62
C ASN A 280 1.03 -6.17 8.93
N LEU A 281 2.01 -5.98 8.04
CA LEU A 281 3.02 -4.93 8.20
C LEU A 281 2.38 -3.54 8.25
N LYS A 282 1.43 -3.26 7.34
CA LYS A 282 0.67 -1.99 7.31
C LYS A 282 -0.07 -1.79 8.64
N THR A 283 -0.89 -2.75 9.05
CA THR A 283 -1.73 -2.63 10.26
C THR A 283 -0.91 -2.59 11.55
N ASN A 284 0.11 -3.43 11.68
CA ASN A 284 0.97 -3.46 12.86
C ASN A 284 1.80 -2.19 13.00
N THR A 285 2.31 -1.63 11.89
CA THR A 285 3.05 -0.36 11.93
C THR A 285 2.15 0.78 12.38
N LEU A 286 0.91 0.86 11.88
CA LEU A 286 -0.05 1.86 12.32
C LEU A 286 -0.35 1.75 13.81
N LYS A 287 -0.54 0.52 14.31
CA LYS A 287 -0.73 0.27 15.73
C LYS A 287 0.50 0.70 16.54
N ALA A 288 1.71 0.36 16.08
CA ALA A 288 2.95 0.70 16.76
C ALA A 288 3.17 2.22 16.86
N ILE A 289 2.73 3.00 15.86
CA ILE A 289 2.71 4.47 15.93
C ILE A 289 1.82 4.92 17.10
N SER A 290 0.57 4.45 17.14
CA SER A 290 -0.39 4.80 18.20
C SER A 290 0.09 4.39 19.60
N ASP A 291 0.67 3.20 19.73
CA ASP A 291 1.26 2.73 20.99
C ASP A 291 2.45 3.59 21.43
N THR A 292 3.28 4.04 20.47
CA THR A 292 4.43 4.91 20.76
C THR A 292 4.00 6.32 21.17
N GLU A 293 2.98 6.88 20.52
CA GLU A 293 2.37 8.16 20.94
C GLU A 293 1.89 8.09 22.39
N LYS A 294 1.15 7.02 22.73
CA LYS A 294 0.69 6.80 24.09
C LYS A 294 1.86 6.67 25.07
N TYR A 295 2.87 5.87 24.74
CA TYR A 295 4.07 5.70 25.56
C TYR A 295 4.76 7.04 25.85
N LEU A 296 4.96 7.89 24.83
CA LEU A 296 5.61 9.20 25.01
C LEU A 296 4.76 10.14 25.89
N MET A 297 3.44 10.13 25.71
CA MET A 297 2.54 10.91 26.57
C MET A 297 2.62 10.47 28.03
N ASP A 298 2.64 9.17 28.29
CA ASP A 298 2.72 8.65 29.66
C ASP A 298 4.10 8.92 30.28
N LYS A 299 5.19 8.81 29.51
CA LYS A 299 6.54 9.19 29.98
C LYS A 299 6.67 10.67 30.30
N SER A 300 6.02 11.54 29.51
CA SER A 300 5.96 12.96 29.80
C SER A 300 5.24 13.25 31.12
N LYS A 301 4.11 12.57 31.40
CA LYS A 301 3.40 12.68 32.70
C LYS A 301 4.24 12.20 33.88
N GLU A 302 5.09 11.19 33.66
CA GLU A 302 6.05 10.69 34.65
C GLU A 302 7.26 11.64 34.86
N GLY A 303 7.32 12.78 34.16
CA GLY A 303 8.41 13.76 34.29
C GLY A 303 9.65 13.43 33.46
N ASN A 304 9.52 12.67 32.37
CA ASN A 304 10.63 12.46 31.43
C ASN A 304 10.62 13.52 30.31
N ASP A 305 11.81 13.86 29.81
CA ASP A 305 12.00 14.67 28.62
C ASP A 305 11.80 13.80 27.37
N ILE A 306 10.82 14.18 26.56
CA ILE A 306 10.48 13.51 25.30
C ILE A 306 10.84 14.34 24.06
N SER A 307 11.44 15.52 24.22
CA SER A 307 11.71 16.45 23.11
C SER A 307 12.51 15.81 21.98
N SER A 308 13.52 15.00 22.34
CA SER A 308 14.36 14.25 21.40
C SER A 308 13.64 13.08 20.71
N ALA A 309 12.51 12.61 21.26
CA ALA A 309 11.72 11.51 20.70
C ALA A 309 10.74 11.97 19.60
N ILE A 310 10.25 13.22 19.67
CA ILE A 310 9.23 13.75 18.75
C ILE A 310 9.65 13.68 17.27
N PRO A 311 10.88 14.10 16.87
CA PRO A 311 11.28 14.04 15.47
C PRO A 311 11.27 12.61 14.90
N TYR A 312 11.59 11.61 15.73
CA TYR A 312 11.57 10.21 15.32
C TYR A 312 10.14 9.69 15.13
N LEU A 313 9.22 10.05 16.02
CA LEU A 313 7.80 9.70 15.86
C LEU A 313 7.21 10.33 14.58
N GLU A 314 7.52 11.60 14.29
CA GLU A 314 7.04 12.26 13.08
C GLU A 314 7.65 11.64 11.81
N ALA A 315 8.95 11.32 11.82
CA ALA A 315 9.58 10.57 10.74
C ALA A 315 8.92 9.19 10.54
N ALA A 316 8.53 8.50 11.62
CA ALA A 316 7.84 7.23 11.52
C ALA A 316 6.49 7.34 10.80
N LYS A 317 5.69 8.36 11.14
CA LYS A 317 4.41 8.66 10.46
C LYS A 317 4.62 8.98 8.98
N GLU A 318 5.64 9.77 8.65
CA GLU A 318 5.97 10.08 7.26
C GLU A 318 6.34 8.81 6.47
N TYR A 319 7.19 7.96 7.04
CA TYR A 319 7.56 6.68 6.40
C TYR A 319 6.35 5.75 6.26
N TYR A 320 5.46 5.69 7.24
CA TYR A 320 4.22 4.92 7.16
C TYR A 320 3.34 5.39 6.00
N ASN A 321 3.13 6.71 5.87
CA ASN A 321 2.37 7.29 4.75
C ASN A 321 2.99 6.98 3.38
N LYS A 322 4.32 6.79 3.34
CA LYS A 322 5.05 6.34 2.14
C LYS A 322 5.07 4.83 1.93
N TRP A 323 4.39 4.06 2.79
CA TRP A 323 4.40 2.59 2.85
C TRP A 323 5.79 2.00 3.09
N ASN A 324 6.67 2.74 3.75
CA ASN A 324 7.98 2.27 4.17
C ASN A 324 7.92 1.81 5.63
N PHE A 325 7.23 0.69 5.85
CA PHE A 325 6.96 0.14 7.18
C PHE A 325 8.23 -0.23 7.95
N TRP A 326 9.27 -0.69 7.25
CA TRP A 326 10.58 -0.98 7.83
C TRP A 326 11.25 0.26 8.43
N LYS A 327 11.31 1.37 7.68
CA LYS A 327 11.87 2.62 8.18
C LYS A 327 11.00 3.24 9.27
N ALA A 328 9.68 3.15 9.14
CA ALA A 328 8.77 3.60 10.19
C ALA A 328 9.07 2.88 11.51
N SER A 329 9.20 1.55 11.46
CA SER A 329 9.49 0.72 12.65
C SER A 329 10.84 1.07 13.28
N GLU A 330 11.88 1.28 12.46
CA GLU A 330 13.21 1.74 12.93
C GLU A 330 13.10 3.08 13.69
N GLN A 331 12.32 4.04 13.18
CA GLN A 331 12.14 5.34 13.83
C GLN A 331 11.33 5.24 15.13
N LEU A 332 10.33 4.35 15.21
CA LEU A 332 9.57 4.14 16.44
C LEU A 332 10.44 3.62 17.59
N GLU A 333 11.36 2.70 17.31
CA GLU A 333 12.30 2.22 18.32
C GLU A 333 13.27 3.33 18.77
N LYS A 334 13.74 4.18 17.84
CA LYS A 334 14.53 5.37 18.18
C LYS A 334 13.75 6.36 19.04
N ALA A 335 12.47 6.58 18.74
CA ALA A 335 11.62 7.46 19.52
C ALA A 335 11.51 6.98 20.97
N LYS A 336 11.25 5.69 21.19
CA LYS A 336 11.18 5.11 22.54
C LYS A 336 12.51 5.23 23.30
N ALA A 337 13.63 4.99 22.62
CA ALA A 337 14.97 5.06 23.21
C ALA A 337 15.45 6.49 23.52
N ALA A 338 14.87 7.51 22.86
CA ALA A 338 15.26 8.91 23.02
C ALA A 338 14.66 9.59 24.28
N VAL A 339 13.75 8.91 24.99
CA VAL A 339 13.16 9.40 26.24
C VAL A 339 14.21 9.43 27.34
N LYS A 340 14.35 10.58 28.02
CA LYS A 340 15.34 10.77 29.09
C LYS A 340 14.66 11.16 30.40
N PRO A 341 15.07 10.61 31.56
CA PRO A 341 14.63 11.13 32.84
C PRO A 341 15.05 12.60 33.00
N ILE A 342 14.13 13.47 33.45
CA ILE A 342 14.52 14.82 33.85
C ILE A 342 15.24 14.71 35.19
N SER A 343 16.57 14.79 35.15
CA SER A 343 17.38 15.08 36.33
C SER A 343 17.25 16.56 36.65
N ILE A 344 16.46 16.92 37.65
CA ILE A 344 16.51 18.27 38.23
C ILE A 344 17.78 18.30 39.10
N PRO A 345 18.86 19.02 38.73
CA PRO A 345 19.98 19.20 39.64
C PRO A 345 19.45 19.89 40.92
N PRO A 346 19.92 19.53 42.11
CA PRO A 346 19.47 20.15 43.35
C PRO A 346 19.65 21.67 43.25
N ALA A 347 18.54 22.40 43.27
CA ALA A 347 18.56 23.85 43.21
C ALA A 347 19.00 24.38 44.58
N THR A 348 20.19 24.99 44.67
CA THR A 348 20.61 25.72 45.85
C THR A 348 19.92 27.08 45.87
N VAL A 349 18.84 27.23 46.64
CA VAL A 349 18.21 28.53 46.86
C VAL A 349 18.99 29.26 47.97
N THR A 350 19.77 30.28 47.60
CA THR A 350 20.42 31.16 48.57
C THR A 350 19.50 32.35 48.84
N GLN A 351 18.93 32.44 50.03
CA GLN A 351 18.08 33.58 50.42
C GLN A 351 18.87 34.50 51.35
N THR A 352 19.09 35.75 50.93
CA THR A 352 19.75 36.77 51.77
C THR A 352 18.69 37.64 52.43
N ILE A 353 18.54 37.56 53.75
CA ILE A 353 17.68 38.46 54.52
C ILE A 353 18.54 39.62 55.03
N THR A 354 18.28 40.83 54.54
CA THR A 354 18.93 42.05 55.03
C THR A 354 18.04 42.71 56.07
N VAL A 355 18.51 42.78 57.33
CA VAL A 355 17.83 43.53 58.40
C VAL A 355 18.56 44.86 58.59
N THR A 356 17.98 45.94 58.08
CA THR A 356 18.52 47.30 58.28
C THR A 356 17.99 47.86 59.59
N THR A 357 18.87 48.04 60.59
CA THR A 357 18.51 48.78 61.80
C THR A 357 18.83 50.26 61.59
N GLY A 358 17.81 51.12 61.66
CA GLY A 358 17.99 52.57 61.68
C GLY A 358 18.27 53.07 63.10
N ALA A 359 19.24 53.95 63.28
CA ALA A 359 19.59 54.60 64.56
C ALA A 359 19.75 56.13 64.33
N PRO A 360 19.74 57.02 65.35
CA PRO A 360 19.93 56.74 66.79
C PRO A 360 19.00 57.51 67.76
N GLY A 361 18.62 56.86 68.86
CA GLY A 361 18.25 57.50 70.13
C GLY A 361 19.18 56.96 71.21
N ALA A 362 19.90 57.85 71.89
CA ALA A 362 21.04 57.53 72.75
C ALA A 362 20.67 56.55 73.90
N THR A 363 21.65 55.74 74.27
CA THR A 363 21.74 54.86 75.47
C THR A 363 21.55 53.35 75.28
N ILE A 364 22.03 52.73 74.19
CA ILE A 364 22.50 51.32 74.22
C ILE A 364 23.67 51.15 73.23
N THR A 365 24.84 51.68 73.58
CA THR A 365 26.07 51.49 72.80
C THR A 365 27.00 50.52 73.53
N LYS A 366 26.63 49.22 73.55
CA LYS A 366 27.60 48.12 73.78
C LYS A 366 27.16 46.70 73.41
N ILE A 367 26.03 46.51 72.69
CA ILE A 367 25.59 45.17 72.24
C ILE A 367 25.27 45.12 70.72
N LEU A 368 25.28 46.24 70.01
CA LEU A 368 24.85 46.32 68.61
C LEU A 368 25.97 46.49 67.58
N THR A 369 27.23 46.34 67.98
CA THR A 369 28.38 46.45 67.05
C THR A 369 28.90 45.10 66.54
N GLU A 370 28.32 43.98 66.99
CA GLU A 370 28.72 42.62 66.55
C GLU A 370 27.67 41.88 65.69
N LEU A 371 26.58 42.54 65.30
CA LEU A 371 25.52 41.92 64.48
C LEU A 371 25.16 42.79 63.27
N SER A 372 26.16 43.19 62.47
CA SER A 372 25.88 43.93 61.23
C SER A 372 25.42 43.04 60.07
N THR A 373 25.45 41.72 60.19
CA THR A 373 24.82 40.81 59.22
C THR A 373 24.71 39.41 59.83
N VAL A 374 23.51 38.84 59.92
CA VAL A 374 23.34 37.41 60.21
C VAL A 374 22.89 36.73 58.94
N THR A 375 23.82 36.03 58.28
CA THR A 375 23.52 35.23 57.09
C THR A 375 23.04 33.86 57.52
N PHE A 376 21.76 33.56 57.29
CA PHE A 376 21.26 32.19 57.42
C PHE A 376 21.51 31.46 56.09
N THR A 377 22.30 30.38 56.14
CA THR A 377 22.45 29.46 55.01
C THR A 377 21.72 28.17 55.36
N SER A 378 20.58 27.90 54.74
CA SER A 378 19.93 26.59 54.82
C SER A 378 20.12 25.85 53.50
N THR A 379 20.58 24.62 53.58
CA THR A 379 20.57 23.70 52.43
C THR A 379 19.27 22.90 52.53
N ILE A 380 18.37 23.06 51.57
CA ILE A 380 17.12 22.29 51.51
C ILE A 380 17.28 21.28 50.38
N GLU A 381 17.33 19.98 50.70
CA GLU A 381 17.14 18.94 49.71
C GLU A 381 15.68 18.93 49.26
N ILE A 382 15.44 19.30 48.00
CA ILE A 382 14.09 19.35 47.42
C ILE A 382 13.71 17.92 47.00
N ILE A 383 13.10 17.17 47.90
CA ILE A 383 12.23 16.05 47.53
C ILE A 383 10.89 16.67 47.09
N PRO A 384 10.20 16.18 46.04
CA PRO A 384 8.98 16.79 45.54
C PRO A 384 7.83 16.63 46.54
N LEU A 385 7.81 17.49 47.56
CA LEU A 385 6.62 17.83 48.31
C LEU A 385 6.24 19.27 47.96
N SER A 386 4.97 19.41 47.64
CA SER A 386 4.35 20.53 46.94
C SER A 386 4.75 21.91 47.47
N TYR A 387 4.81 22.87 46.55
CA TYR A 387 5.01 24.32 46.76
C TYR A 387 4.32 24.90 48.02
N TRP A 388 3.19 24.30 48.43
CA TRP A 388 2.45 24.65 49.64
C TRP A 388 3.22 24.40 50.96
N ILE A 389 4.05 23.37 51.04
CA ILE A 389 4.85 23.08 52.25
C ILE A 389 5.97 24.10 52.43
N ILE A 390 6.54 24.59 51.32
CA ILE A 390 7.54 25.67 51.35
C ILE A 390 6.91 26.95 51.89
N LEU A 391 5.71 27.30 51.44
CA LEU A 391 4.97 28.47 51.97
C LEU A 391 4.63 28.32 53.46
N ILE A 392 4.30 27.11 53.92
CA ILE A 392 4.05 26.82 55.34
C ILE A 392 5.31 27.00 56.18
N ILE A 393 6.46 26.48 55.74
CA ILE A 393 7.73 26.64 56.45
C ILE A 393 8.13 28.12 56.54
N ILE A 394 7.97 28.88 55.44
CA ILE A 394 8.21 30.33 55.42
C ILE A 394 7.29 31.05 56.41
N ALA A 395 6.00 30.71 56.45
CA ALA A 395 5.05 31.29 57.39
C ALA A 395 5.41 30.99 58.85
N ILE A 396 5.88 29.77 59.15
CA ILE A 396 6.34 29.37 60.50
C ILE A 396 7.58 30.16 60.91
N VAL A 397 8.57 30.32 60.02
CA VAL A 397 9.78 31.09 60.31
C VAL A 397 9.45 32.57 60.55
N ILE A 398 8.56 33.16 59.74
CA ILE A 398 8.08 34.53 59.94
C ILE A 398 7.34 34.65 61.30
N ALA A 399 6.51 33.67 61.66
CA ALA A 399 5.80 33.66 62.93
C ALA A 399 6.75 33.55 64.15
N ILE A 400 7.80 32.73 64.06
CA ILE A 400 8.83 32.61 65.11
C ILE A 400 9.60 33.93 65.27
N ILE A 401 9.97 34.57 64.16
CA ILE A 401 10.65 35.87 64.18
C ILE A 401 9.74 36.95 64.78
N ALA A 402 8.47 36.99 64.39
CA ALA A 402 7.48 37.93 64.93
C ALA A 402 7.24 37.71 66.44
N PHE A 403 7.18 36.46 66.88
CA PHE A 403 7.04 36.10 68.30
C PHE A 403 8.28 36.51 69.12
N TYR A 404 9.48 36.31 68.58
CA TYR A 404 10.72 36.70 69.23
C TYR A 404 10.86 38.23 69.35
N ILE A 405 10.43 38.98 68.33
CA ILE A 405 10.41 40.46 68.36
C ILE A 405 9.34 40.97 69.34
N GLY A 406 8.16 40.33 69.39
CA GLY A 406 7.06 40.71 70.27
C GLY A 406 7.33 40.47 71.75
N THR A 407 8.07 39.40 72.10
CA THR A 407 8.42 39.06 73.49
C THR A 407 9.47 40.00 74.08
N LYS A 408 10.42 40.53 73.28
CA LYS A 408 11.37 41.55 73.73
C LYS A 408 10.75 42.93 74.01
N LYS A 409 9.59 43.23 73.44
CA LYS A 409 8.88 44.52 73.65
C LYS A 409 8.06 44.59 74.94
N LYS A 410 7.88 43.48 75.66
CA LYS A 410 7.09 43.41 76.91
C LYS A 410 7.93 43.39 78.20
N THR A 411 9.26 43.39 78.10
CA THR A 411 10.18 43.33 79.26
C THR A 411 11.17 44.51 79.31
N SER A 412 10.86 45.64 78.67
CA SER A 412 11.61 46.89 78.78
C SER A 412 10.75 48.03 79.29
#